data_AF-A0A4R5UZU9-F1
#
_entry.id   AF-A0A4R5UZU9-F1
#
_cell.length_a   1.000
_cell.length_b   1.000
_cell.length_c   1.000
_cell.angle_alpha   90.00
_cell.angle_beta   90.00
_cell.angle_gamma   90.00
#
_symmetry.space_group_name_H-M   'P 1'
#
loop_
_entity.id
_entity.type
_entity.pdbx_description
1 polymer ?
#
loop_
_entity_poly.entity_id
_entity_poly.type
_entity_poly.pdbx_seq_one_letter_code
_entity_poly.pdbx_strand_id
1 'polypeptide(L)'
;GGGGDPVPPHGPGAARDRVARALADLGPGLSDVALRCCCYMEGLEQAEKRLGWSARSGKIVLRIALQRLRAHYDQVAGDALIG
;
A
#
# COMPACT_ATOMS: atom_id res chain seq x y z
N GLY A 1 -17.27 9.69 -35.54
CA GLY A 1 -16.06 10.04 -34.77
C GLY A 1 -16.30 9.63 -33.35
N GLY A 2 -15.57 8.61 -32.88
CA GLY A 2 -15.73 8.07 -31.53
C GLY A 2 -14.35 7.72 -31.01
N GLY A 3 -13.84 8.56 -30.11
CA GLY A 3 -12.59 8.39 -29.41
C GLY A 3 -12.75 9.05 -28.06
N GLY A 4 -13.40 8.35 -27.14
CA GLY A 4 -13.39 8.70 -25.73
C GLY A 4 -12.45 7.72 -25.05
N ASP A 5 -11.32 8.22 -24.57
CA ASP A 5 -10.41 7.43 -23.75
C ASP A 5 -11.17 6.83 -22.56
N PRO A 6 -10.90 5.58 -22.15
CA PRO A 6 -11.57 4.99 -21.00
C PRO A 6 -11.20 5.79 -19.75
N VAL A 7 -12.19 6.51 -19.20
CA VAL A 7 -12.05 7.20 -17.92
C VAL A 7 -11.70 6.15 -16.86
N PRO A 8 -10.56 6.27 -16.15
CA PRO A 8 -10.19 5.29 -15.15
C PRO A 8 -11.30 5.20 -14.11
N PRO A 9 -11.62 4.00 -13.58
CA PRO A 9 -12.76 3.82 -12.72
C PRO A 9 -12.63 4.73 -11.49
N HIS A 10 -13.54 5.69 -11.38
CA HIS A 10 -13.64 6.63 -10.29
C HIS A 10 -14.74 6.20 -9.32
N GLY A 11 -14.52 6.41 -8.02
CA GLY A 11 -15.50 6.13 -6.97
C GLY A 11 -14.99 5.20 -5.87
N PRO A 12 -15.77 5.02 -4.78
CA PRO A 12 -15.33 4.32 -3.58
C PRO A 12 -14.94 2.86 -3.81
N GLY A 13 -15.63 2.16 -4.72
CA GLY A 13 -15.29 0.77 -5.08
C GLY A 13 -13.91 0.67 -5.73
N ALA A 14 -13.67 1.47 -6.77
CA ALA A 14 -12.37 1.52 -7.44
C ALA A 14 -11.23 1.95 -6.49
N ALA A 15 -11.50 2.85 -5.54
CA ALA A 15 -10.54 3.22 -4.51
C ALA A 15 -10.19 2.04 -3.59
N ARG A 16 -11.20 1.27 -3.15
CA ARG A 16 -10.98 0.07 -2.33
C ARG A 16 -10.18 -0.98 -3.09
N ASP A 17 -10.47 -1.20 -4.37
CA ASP A 17 -9.75 -2.17 -5.19
C ASP A 17 -8.27 -1.81 -5.36
N ARG A 18 -7.96 -0.52 -5.56
CA ARG A 18 -6.56 -0.05 -5.63
C ARG A 18 -5.82 -0.33 -4.32
N VAL A 19 -6.43 -0.02 -3.18
CA VAL A 19 -5.83 -0.29 -1.87
C VAL A 19 -5.68 -1.80 -1.64
N ALA A 20 -6.69 -2.61 -1.97
CA ALA A 20 -6.63 -4.05 -1.81
C ALA A 20 -5.49 -4.68 -2.64
N ARG A 21 -5.32 -4.24 -3.89
CA ARG A 21 -4.19 -4.67 -4.74
C ARG A 21 -2.84 -4.26 -4.17
N ALA A 22 -2.72 -3.04 -3.65
CA ALA A 22 -1.49 -2.57 -3.03
C ALA A 22 -1.14 -3.40 -1.79
N LEU A 23 -2.10 -3.68 -0.91
CA LEU A 23 -1.90 -4.52 0.27
C LEU A 23 -1.55 -5.96 -0.08
N ALA A 24 -2.18 -6.52 -1.12
CA ALA A 24 -1.87 -7.84 -1.63
C ALA A 24 -0.45 -7.91 -2.20
N ASP A 25 0.01 -6.88 -2.93
CA ASP A 25 1.40 -6.80 -3.36
C ASP A 25 2.32 -6.77 -2.15
N LEU A 26 2.12 -5.86 -1.18
CA LEU A 26 2.98 -5.75 0.00
C LEU A 26 3.17 -7.11 0.72
N GLY A 27 2.11 -7.89 0.84
CA GLY A 27 2.12 -9.18 1.51
C GLY A 27 2.08 -9.07 3.03
N PRO A 28 1.88 -10.20 3.73
CA PRO A 28 1.70 -10.25 5.18
C PRO A 28 2.91 -9.68 5.92
N GLY A 29 2.66 -9.06 7.08
CA GLY A 29 3.66 -8.34 7.86
C GLY A 29 3.91 -6.93 7.35
N LEU A 30 4.23 -6.75 6.06
CA LEU A 30 4.45 -5.42 5.46
C LEU A 30 3.13 -4.65 5.33
N SER A 31 2.07 -5.29 4.85
CA SER A 31 0.73 -4.71 4.81
C SER A 31 0.24 -4.34 6.22
N ASP A 32 0.50 -5.22 7.20
CA ASP A 32 0.05 -5.03 8.57
C ASP A 32 0.72 -3.83 9.25
N VAL A 33 2.05 -3.69 9.16
CA VAL A 33 2.75 -2.54 9.76
C VAL A 33 2.39 -1.23 9.05
N ALA A 34 2.19 -1.27 7.73
CA ALA A 34 1.78 -0.08 6.97
C ALA A 34 0.39 0.41 7.40
N LEU A 35 -0.60 -0.48 7.49
CA LEU A 35 -1.94 -0.11 7.96
C LEU A 35 -1.92 0.38 9.41
N ARG A 36 -1.18 -0.28 10.28
CA ARG A 36 -1.05 0.11 11.69
C ARG A 36 -0.50 1.50 11.88
N CYS A 37 0.63 1.80 11.25
CA CYS A 37 1.28 3.09 11.42
C CYS A 37 0.60 4.21 10.63
N CYS A 38 0.09 3.95 9.43
CA CYS A 38 -0.46 4.99 8.57
C CYS A 38 -1.98 5.19 8.71
N CYS A 39 -2.75 4.15 9.02
CA CYS A 39 -4.21 4.24 9.12
C CYS A 39 -4.70 4.24 10.58
N TYR A 40 -4.08 3.42 11.43
CA TYR A 40 -4.45 3.36 12.86
C TYR A 40 -3.59 4.29 13.74
N MET A 41 -2.62 4.99 13.14
CA MET A 41 -1.70 5.89 13.85
C MET A 41 -1.01 5.21 15.05
N GLU A 42 -0.80 3.90 14.97
CA GLU A 42 -0.18 3.08 16.01
C GLU A 42 1.34 3.33 16.03
N GLY A 43 1.89 3.60 17.21
CA GLY A 43 3.33 3.81 17.38
C GLY A 43 4.14 2.53 17.09
N LEU A 44 5.35 2.70 16.56
CA LEU A 44 6.20 1.58 16.11
C LEU A 44 6.46 0.52 17.19
N GLU A 45 6.74 0.92 18.43
CA GLU A 45 6.97 -0.03 19.53
C GLU A 45 5.74 -0.90 19.82
N GLN A 46 4.53 -0.34 19.65
CA GLN A 46 3.29 -1.10 19.84
C GLN A 46 3.01 -2.02 18.66
N ALA A 47 3.28 -1.54 17.44
CA ALA A 47 3.22 -2.37 16.24
C ALA A 47 4.18 -3.58 16.35
N GLU A 48 5.42 -3.37 16.82
CA GLU A 48 6.40 -4.43 17.05
C GLU A 48 5.88 -5.50 18.01
N LYS A 49 5.37 -5.10 19.19
CA LYS A 49 4.81 -6.03 20.17
C LYS A 49 3.63 -6.82 19.60
N ARG A 50 2.75 -6.16 18.85
CA ARG A 50 1.55 -6.79 18.29
C ARG A 50 1.87 -7.76 17.15
N LEU A 51 2.89 -7.47 16.37
CA LEU A 51 3.35 -8.33 15.27
C LEU A 51 4.36 -9.39 15.74
N GLY A 52 4.71 -9.42 17.03
CA GLY A 52 5.66 -10.38 17.59
C GLY A 52 7.10 -10.15 17.12
N TRP A 53 7.44 -8.91 16.77
CA TRP A 53 8.77 -8.55 16.28
C TRP A 53 9.71 -8.12 17.40
N SER A 54 11.01 -8.27 17.14
CA SER A 54 12.04 -7.74 18.03
C SER A 54 12.02 -6.20 18.06
N ALA A 55 12.40 -5.64 19.21
CA ALA A 55 12.42 -4.19 19.40
C ALA A 55 13.35 -3.48 18.41
N ARG A 56 12.94 -2.29 17.94
CA ARG A 56 13.65 -1.43 16.97
C ARG A 56 13.71 -1.97 15.53
N SER A 57 13.02 -3.06 15.23
CA SER A 57 12.90 -3.59 13.87
C SER A 57 11.89 -2.80 13.01
N GLY A 58 10.86 -2.24 13.66
CA GLY A 58 9.68 -1.69 13.01
C GLY A 58 9.99 -0.54 12.06
N LYS A 59 10.97 0.31 12.38
CA LYS A 59 11.38 1.41 11.48
C LYS A 59 11.86 0.91 10.12
N ILE A 60 12.67 -0.15 10.11
CA ILE A 60 13.23 -0.69 8.86
C ILE A 60 12.15 -1.41 8.09
N VAL A 61 11.32 -2.21 8.77
CA VAL A 61 10.24 -2.96 8.12
C VAL A 61 9.18 -2.01 7.54
N LEU A 62 8.77 -0.98 8.28
CA LEU A 62 7.87 0.07 7.78
C LEU A 62 8.47 0.78 6.57
N ARG A 63 9.77 1.12 6.61
CA ARG A 63 10.43 1.74 5.46
C ARG A 63 10.40 0.84 4.22
N ILE A 64 10.64 -0.47 4.38
CA ILE A 64 10.54 -1.45 3.28
C ILE A 64 9.11 -1.51 2.75
N ALA A 65 8.10 -1.57 3.63
CA ALA A 65 6.69 -1.57 3.24
C ALA A 65 6.33 -0.33 2.42
N LEU A 66 6.76 0.87 2.85
CA LEU A 66 6.49 2.12 2.15
C LEU A 66 7.24 2.24 0.82
N GLN A 67 8.48 1.72 0.73
CA GLN A 67 9.22 1.66 -0.52
C GLN A 67 8.52 0.76 -1.55
N ARG A 68 8.05 -0.40 -1.10
CA ARG A 68 7.29 -1.32 -1.95
C ARG A 68 5.94 -0.73 -2.36
N LEU A 69 5.26 -0.05 -1.44
CA LEU A 69 4.00 0.64 -1.73
C LEU A 69 4.18 1.71 -2.81
N ARG A 70 5.25 2.50 -2.72
CA ARG A 70 5.60 3.46 -3.77
C ARG A 70 5.84 2.75 -5.11
N ALA A 71 6.67 1.70 -5.11
CA ALA A 71 6.95 0.95 -6.34
C ALA A 71 5.67 0.40 -7.00
N HIS A 72 4.73 -0.13 -6.20
CA HIS A 72 3.42 -0.58 -6.68
C HIS A 72 2.66 0.53 -7.41
N TYR A 73 2.54 1.72 -6.80
CA TYR A 73 1.82 2.83 -7.42
C TYR A 73 2.56 3.43 -8.63
N ASP A 74 3.89 3.45 -8.61
CA ASP A 74 4.70 3.89 -9.76
C ASP A 74 4.48 2.93 -10.95
N GLN A 75 4.42 1.61 -10.71
CA GLN A 75 4.12 0.61 -11.75
C GLN A 75 2.69 0.73 -12.28
N VAL A 76 1.70 0.84 -11.39
CA VAL A 76 0.28 0.98 -11.78
C VAL A 76 0.03 2.27 -12.55
N ALA A 77 0.68 3.38 -12.16
CA ALA A 77 0.60 4.64 -12.90
C ALA A 77 1.29 4.55 -14.27
N GLY A 78 2.41 3.83 -14.36
CA GLY A 78 3.08 3.56 -15.63
C GLY A 78 2.22 2.72 -16.59
N ASP A 79 1.52 1.71 -16.08
CA ASP A 79 0.61 0.85 -16.86
C ASP A 79 -0.60 1.66 -17.41
N ALA A 80 -1.11 2.59 -16.61
CA ALA A 80 -2.21 3.48 -17.02
C ALA A 80 -1.86 4.49 -18.13
N LEU A 81 -0.57 4.70 -18.44
CA LEU A 81 -0.11 5.59 -19.52
C LEU A 81 0.20 4.85 -20.83
N ILE A 82 0.24 3.52 -20.81
CA ILE A 82 0.49 2.69 -22.00
C ILE A 82 -0.83 2.11 -22.56
N GLY A 83 -1.91 2.15 -21.78
CA GLY A 83 -3.26 1.72 -22.17
C GLY A 83 -4.09 2.78 -22.87
#